data_AF-A0A1B4PZB6-F1
#
_entry.id   AF-A0A1B4PZB6-F1
#
_cell.length_a   1.000
_cell.length_b   1.000
_cell.length_c   1.000
_cell.angle_alpha   90.00
_cell.angle_beta   90.00
_cell.angle_gamma   90.00
#
_symmetry.space_group_name_H-M   'P 1'
#
loop_
_entity.id
_entity.type
_entity.pdbx_description
1 polymer ?
#
loop_
_entity_poly.entity_id
_entity_poly.type
_entity_poly.pdbx_seq_one_letter_code
_entity_poly.pdbx_strand_id
1 'polypeptide(L)'
;MDVLDNIILSIGRPEFGDVLFDAFRREMRVRQVVLFKFSDPSSIASLAARDDRDDHSALLLVQKYFTRYHAFDPFRKQCIAAPTRNVKWMRFTVREIAEDEYSQRMFVEPGIVGKLSVIVQRPDGAICLSLYRDKQEGDFCVVNVIDNVKAPLAAASERHAELTPASRAQNLMHIALLLQSGRDLSQREAQVCARIVSGYSNEAIALDLVLSVHSVRTYRKRAYWKLGVTSQNELFSIILNAERGASRLTQ
;
A
#
# COMPACT_ATOMS: atom_id res chain seq x y z
N MET A 1 -18.29 -15.95 10.85
CA MET A 1 -18.56 -14.91 9.84
C MET A 1 -17.93 -13.58 10.25
N ASP A 2 -17.91 -13.27 11.55
CA ASP A 2 -17.46 -11.99 12.14
C ASP A 2 -16.01 -11.53 11.83
N VAL A 3 -15.10 -12.44 11.46
CA VAL A 3 -13.67 -12.10 11.24
C VAL A 3 -13.48 -11.21 10.01
N LEU A 4 -14.12 -11.57 8.90
CA LEU A 4 -14.01 -10.79 7.66
C LEU A 4 -14.70 -9.43 7.82
N ASP A 5 -15.78 -9.36 8.59
CA ASP A 5 -16.51 -8.11 8.82
C ASP A 5 -15.62 -7.08 9.51
N ASN A 6 -14.90 -7.48 10.56
CA ASN A 6 -13.96 -6.60 11.25
C ASN A 6 -12.82 -6.14 10.33
N ILE A 7 -12.28 -7.04 9.50
CA ILE A 7 -11.25 -6.70 8.51
C ILE A 7 -11.81 -5.65 7.53
N ILE A 8 -13.02 -5.85 7.01
CA ILE A 8 -13.66 -4.94 6.06
C ILE A 8 -13.92 -3.57 6.71
N LEU A 9 -14.43 -3.53 7.94
CA LEU A 9 -14.74 -2.29 8.66
C LEU A 9 -13.51 -1.47 9.04
N SER A 10 -12.34 -2.11 9.16
CA SER A 10 -11.07 -1.46 9.49
C SER A 10 -10.27 -0.98 8.27
N ILE A 11 -10.74 -1.24 7.04
CA ILE A 11 -10.08 -0.80 5.80
C ILE A 11 -9.80 0.71 5.84
N GLY A 12 -8.56 1.09 5.50
CA GLY A 12 -8.10 2.48 5.47
C GLY A 12 -7.87 3.12 6.84
N ARG A 13 -8.09 2.40 7.95
CA ARG A 13 -7.85 2.88 9.31
C ARG A 13 -6.50 2.40 9.87
N PRO A 14 -5.88 3.12 10.82
CA PRO A 14 -4.59 2.74 11.42
C PRO A 14 -4.57 1.33 12.04
N GLU A 15 -5.69 0.88 12.59
CA GLU A 15 -5.86 -0.41 13.27
C GLU A 15 -6.00 -1.61 12.32
N PHE A 16 -6.05 -1.42 11.00
CA PHE A 16 -6.26 -2.52 10.04
C PHE A 16 -5.25 -3.67 10.19
N GLY A 17 -3.98 -3.33 10.47
CA GLY A 17 -2.93 -4.32 10.73
C GLY A 17 -3.18 -5.15 11.98
N ASP A 18 -3.66 -4.53 13.06
CA ASP A 18 -4.04 -5.20 14.31
C ASP A 18 -5.20 -6.16 14.07
N VAL A 19 -6.24 -5.70 13.38
CA VAL A 19 -7.43 -6.51 13.08
C VAL A 19 -7.08 -7.71 12.21
N LEU A 20 -6.22 -7.55 11.20
CA LEU A 20 -5.71 -8.67 10.41
C LEU A 20 -4.92 -9.65 11.29
N PHE A 21 -4.06 -9.14 12.16
CA PHE A 21 -3.25 -9.97 13.03
C PHE A 21 -4.12 -10.79 13.99
N ASP A 22 -5.04 -10.16 14.71
CA ASP A 22 -5.94 -10.84 15.65
C ASP A 22 -6.80 -11.91 14.98
N ALA A 23 -7.31 -11.59 13.78
CA ALA A 23 -8.06 -12.52 12.94
C ALA A 23 -7.26 -13.80 12.65
N PHE A 24 -6.05 -13.64 12.10
CA PHE A 24 -5.24 -14.80 11.70
C PHE A 24 -4.55 -15.47 12.87
N ARG A 25 -4.31 -14.78 13.98
CA ARG A 25 -3.78 -15.38 15.20
C ARG A 25 -4.79 -16.38 15.75
N ARG A 26 -6.07 -16.03 15.77
CA ARG A 26 -7.13 -16.91 16.27
C ARG A 26 -7.38 -18.11 15.38
N GLU A 27 -7.53 -17.89 14.07
CA GLU A 27 -7.95 -18.94 13.13
C GLU A 27 -6.77 -19.78 12.62
N MET A 28 -5.57 -19.20 12.56
CA MET A 28 -4.40 -19.80 11.91
C MET A 28 -3.13 -19.77 12.77
N ARG A 29 -3.20 -19.33 14.04
CA ARG A 29 -2.04 -19.25 14.94
C ARG A 29 -0.82 -18.62 14.28
N VAL A 30 -1.06 -17.55 13.53
CA VAL A 30 0.04 -16.79 12.92
C VAL A 30 0.79 -16.07 14.03
N ARG A 31 2.11 -16.03 13.88
CA ARG A 31 2.98 -15.23 14.72
C ARG A 31 3.11 -13.81 14.22
N GLN A 32 3.11 -13.63 12.90
CA GLN A 32 3.35 -12.32 12.29
C GLN A 32 2.41 -12.13 11.09
N VAL A 33 1.93 -10.91 10.92
CA VAL A 33 1.23 -10.45 9.72
C VAL A 33 1.95 -9.23 9.17
N VAL A 34 2.29 -9.28 7.89
CA VAL A 34 2.92 -8.17 7.18
C VAL A 34 2.21 -7.93 5.86
N LEU A 35 1.73 -6.71 5.64
CA LEU A 35 1.14 -6.24 4.39
C LEU A 35 2.07 -5.21 3.76
N PHE A 36 2.45 -5.43 2.51
CA PHE A 36 3.29 -4.49 1.76
C PHE A 36 2.85 -4.36 0.31
N LYS A 37 3.19 -3.22 -0.29
CA LYS A 37 3.03 -2.93 -1.71
C LYS A 37 4.39 -2.88 -2.38
N PHE A 38 4.52 -3.56 -3.51
CA PHE A 38 5.55 -3.32 -4.50
C PHE A 38 4.98 -2.44 -5.61
N SER A 39 5.59 -1.30 -5.91
CA SER A 39 5.21 -0.47 -7.08
C SER A 39 6.04 -0.84 -8.31
N ASP A 40 7.30 -1.22 -8.07
CA ASP A 40 8.25 -1.74 -9.05
C ASP A 40 9.16 -2.73 -8.31
N PRO A 41 10.12 -3.40 -8.99
CA PRO A 41 11.02 -4.31 -8.29
C PRO A 41 11.71 -3.65 -7.09
N SER A 42 12.25 -2.44 -7.21
CA SER A 42 13.03 -1.76 -6.16
C SER A 42 12.19 -1.02 -5.13
N SER A 43 10.92 -0.71 -5.42
CA SER A 43 10.06 0.12 -4.58
C SER A 43 9.09 -0.72 -3.77
N ILE A 44 9.37 -0.86 -2.47
CA ILE A 44 8.52 -1.53 -1.49
C ILE A 44 8.08 -0.57 -0.37
N ALA A 45 6.80 -0.65 0.01
CA ALA A 45 6.23 0.10 1.12
C ALA A 45 5.49 -0.82 2.09
N SER A 46 5.75 -0.66 3.40
CA SER A 46 4.91 -1.27 4.43
C SER A 46 3.54 -0.59 4.43
N LEU A 47 2.48 -1.39 4.48
CA LEU A 47 1.13 -0.92 4.72
C LEU A 47 0.68 -1.31 6.14
N ALA A 48 1.11 -2.48 6.62
CA ALA A 48 0.92 -2.92 8.00
C ALA A 48 1.98 -3.97 8.38
N ALA A 49 2.38 -4.00 9.65
CA ALA A 49 3.21 -5.05 10.21
C ALA A 49 2.86 -5.25 11.69
N ARG A 50 2.60 -6.50 12.09
CA ARG A 50 2.28 -6.92 13.46
C ARG A 50 2.89 -8.28 13.77
N ASP A 51 3.26 -8.48 15.03
CA ASP A 51 3.81 -9.72 15.57
C ASP A 51 3.20 -9.98 16.94
N ASP A 52 3.18 -11.24 17.34
CA ASP A 52 2.76 -11.64 18.67
C ASP A 52 3.75 -11.18 19.77
N ARG A 53 5.00 -10.95 19.38
CA ARG A 53 6.01 -10.39 20.28
C ARG A 53 5.96 -8.87 20.27
N ASP A 54 5.83 -8.29 21.47
CA ASP A 54 5.90 -6.85 21.69
C ASP A 54 7.35 -6.31 21.79
N ASP A 55 8.32 -7.07 21.27
CA ASP A 55 9.76 -6.77 21.34
C ASP A 55 10.29 -6.00 20.12
N HIS A 56 9.39 -5.51 19.25
CA HIS A 56 9.70 -4.83 17.99
C HIS A 56 10.50 -5.68 16.97
N SER A 57 10.68 -6.98 17.21
CA SER A 57 11.48 -7.86 16.34
C SER A 57 10.92 -7.92 14.92
N ALA A 58 9.59 -7.92 14.75
CA ALA A 58 8.98 -7.87 13.43
C ALA A 58 9.27 -6.58 12.66
N LEU A 59 9.23 -5.42 13.33
CA LEU A 59 9.53 -4.16 12.65
C LEU A 59 10.98 -4.16 12.15
N LEU A 60 11.92 -4.66 12.96
CA LEU A 60 13.31 -4.83 12.56
C LEU A 60 13.47 -5.83 11.42
N LEU A 61 12.75 -6.95 11.44
CA LEU A 61 12.77 -7.94 10.35
C LEU A 61 12.20 -7.37 9.05
N VAL A 62 11.09 -6.66 9.11
CA VAL A 62 10.48 -5.98 7.97
C VAL A 62 11.43 -4.91 7.40
N GLN A 63 12.11 -4.14 8.25
CA GLN A 63 13.12 -3.18 7.81
C GLN A 63 14.32 -3.86 7.13
N LYS A 64 14.87 -4.93 7.71
CA LYS A 64 15.96 -5.71 7.10
C LYS A 64 15.53 -6.30 5.76
N TYR A 65 14.29 -6.79 5.69
CA TYR A 65 13.71 -7.30 4.45
C TYR A 65 13.66 -6.22 3.37
N PHE A 66 13.08 -5.05 3.66
CA PHE A 66 12.98 -3.97 2.67
C PHE A 66 14.32 -3.42 2.23
N THR A 67 15.28 -3.29 3.15
CA THR A 67 16.59 -2.70 2.84
C THR A 67 17.52 -3.63 2.06
N ARG A 68 17.46 -4.94 2.31
CA ARG A 68 18.43 -5.90 1.72
C ARG A 68 17.78 -7.17 1.21
N TYR A 69 16.99 -7.84 2.05
CA TYR A 69 16.65 -9.25 1.82
C TYR A 69 15.52 -9.48 0.80
N HIS A 70 14.74 -8.45 0.43
CA HIS A 70 13.72 -8.54 -0.61
C HIS A 70 14.29 -8.95 -2.00
N ALA A 71 15.57 -8.69 -2.26
CA ALA A 71 16.29 -9.10 -3.47
C ALA A 71 16.52 -10.62 -3.56
N PHE A 72 16.58 -11.27 -2.40
CA PHE A 72 16.90 -12.69 -2.26
C PHE A 72 15.65 -13.54 -1.99
N ASP A 73 14.48 -12.90 -1.77
CA ASP A 73 13.22 -13.61 -1.53
C ASP A 73 12.77 -14.40 -2.77
N PRO A 74 12.61 -15.73 -2.68
CA PRO A 74 12.07 -16.53 -3.77
C PRO A 74 10.68 -16.07 -4.25
N PHE A 75 9.87 -15.46 -3.36
CA PHE A 75 8.54 -14.94 -3.67
C PHE A 75 8.55 -13.63 -4.44
N ARG A 76 9.70 -12.95 -4.50
CA ARG A 76 9.83 -11.68 -5.21
C ARG A 76 9.35 -11.80 -6.66
N LYS A 77 9.65 -12.91 -7.33
CA LYS A 77 9.22 -13.19 -8.72
C LYS A 77 7.70 -13.23 -8.88
N GLN A 78 6.98 -13.48 -7.79
CA GLN A 78 5.52 -13.58 -7.77
C GLN A 78 4.83 -12.28 -7.33
N CYS A 79 5.53 -11.43 -6.58
CA CYS A 79 5.09 -10.08 -6.18
C CYS A 79 5.52 -9.03 -7.22
N ILE A 80 5.11 -9.23 -8.48
CA ILE A 80 5.38 -8.31 -9.61
C ILE A 80 4.07 -7.83 -10.23
N ALA A 81 4.16 -6.75 -11.01
CA ALA A 81 3.04 -6.25 -11.82
C ALA A 81 2.53 -7.32 -12.81
N ALA A 82 1.24 -7.24 -13.12
CA ALA A 82 0.59 -8.06 -14.15
C ALA A 82 -0.32 -7.18 -15.03
N PRO A 83 -0.53 -7.54 -16.32
CA PRO A 83 -1.36 -6.75 -17.23
C PRO A 83 -2.80 -6.56 -16.75
N THR A 84 -3.32 -7.54 -16.01
CA THR A 84 -4.66 -7.53 -15.42
C THR A 84 -4.59 -7.95 -13.96
N ARG A 85 -5.62 -7.59 -13.20
CA ARG A 85 -5.73 -7.95 -11.79
C ARG A 85 -5.79 -9.47 -11.63
N ASN A 86 -4.82 -10.03 -10.92
CA ASN A 86 -4.77 -11.46 -10.61
C ASN A 86 -4.56 -11.68 -9.11
N VAL A 87 -5.37 -12.55 -8.52
CA VAL A 87 -5.29 -12.91 -7.09
C VAL A 87 -4.86 -14.36 -6.97
N LYS A 88 -3.75 -14.57 -6.26
CA LYS A 88 -3.22 -15.90 -5.96
C LYS A 88 -2.85 -15.99 -4.50
N TRP A 89 -2.69 -17.21 -4.00
CA TRP A 89 -2.02 -17.43 -2.74
C TRP A 89 -0.95 -18.49 -2.90
N MET A 90 0.03 -18.46 -2.02
CA MET A 90 1.13 -19.41 -2.03
C MET A 90 1.60 -19.66 -0.59
N ARG A 91 2.17 -20.84 -0.33
CA ARG A 91 2.84 -21.14 0.94
C ARG A 91 4.22 -21.73 0.69
N PHE A 92 5.06 -21.66 1.71
CA PHE A 92 6.26 -22.46 1.80
C PHE A 92 6.67 -22.62 3.26
N THR A 93 7.53 -23.59 3.47
CA THR A 93 8.26 -23.87 4.70
C THR A 93 9.73 -23.49 4.48
N VAL A 94 10.44 -23.15 5.54
CA VAL A 94 11.87 -22.80 5.47
C VAL A 94 12.71 -23.91 4.80
N ARG A 95 12.25 -25.17 4.89
CA ARG A 95 12.88 -26.35 4.27
C ARG A 95 12.80 -26.36 2.74
N GLU A 96 11.85 -25.61 2.17
CA GLU A 96 11.67 -25.48 0.71
C GLU A 96 12.47 -24.30 0.13
N ILE A 97 13.11 -23.48 0.97
CA ILE A 97 14.02 -22.42 0.53
C ILE A 97 15.45 -22.95 0.52
N ALA A 98 16.26 -22.48 -0.42
CA ALA A 98 17.71 -22.73 -0.40
C ALA A 98 18.31 -22.32 0.96
N GLU A 99 19.21 -23.13 1.49
CA GLU A 99 19.93 -22.84 2.73
C GLU A 99 20.98 -21.76 2.49
N ASP A 100 20.55 -20.50 2.48
CA ASP A 100 21.37 -19.31 2.26
C ASP A 100 21.23 -18.27 3.39
N GLU A 101 21.95 -17.15 3.26
CA GLU A 101 21.88 -16.03 4.21
C GLU A 101 20.44 -15.52 4.40
N TYR A 102 19.63 -15.53 3.33
CA TYR A 102 18.25 -15.07 3.38
C TYR A 102 17.40 -15.98 4.28
N SER A 103 17.45 -17.30 4.06
CA SER A 103 16.71 -18.27 4.86
C SER A 103 17.09 -18.20 6.34
N GLN A 104 18.39 -18.05 6.63
CA GLN A 104 18.90 -17.96 7.99
C GLN A 104 18.39 -16.71 8.71
N ARG A 105 18.54 -15.54 8.08
CA ARG A 105 18.20 -14.24 8.69
C ARG A 105 16.70 -13.99 8.79
N MET A 106 15.92 -14.44 7.81
CA MET A 106 14.49 -14.15 7.73
C MET A 106 13.62 -15.24 8.36
N PHE A 107 14.10 -16.47 8.48
CA PHE A 107 13.31 -17.61 8.96
C PHE A 107 13.93 -18.32 10.16
N VAL A 108 15.18 -18.78 10.05
CA VAL A 108 15.80 -19.62 11.10
C VAL A 108 16.08 -18.85 12.39
N GLU A 109 16.85 -17.75 12.32
CA GLU A 109 17.19 -16.92 13.50
C GLU A 109 15.94 -16.37 14.19
N PRO A 110 14.91 -15.87 13.47
CA PRO A 110 13.68 -15.41 14.09
C PRO A 110 12.81 -16.52 14.68
N GLY A 111 13.04 -17.79 14.34
CA GLY A 111 12.21 -18.93 14.74
C GLY A 111 10.92 -19.07 13.92
N ILE A 112 10.92 -18.62 12.68
CA ILE A 112 9.80 -18.73 11.74
C ILE A 112 9.97 -19.99 10.88
N VAL A 113 8.96 -20.84 10.83
CA VAL A 113 9.02 -22.12 10.09
C VAL A 113 8.57 -22.00 8.65
N GLY A 114 7.82 -20.96 8.32
CA GLY A 114 7.30 -20.76 6.98
C GLY A 114 6.39 -19.55 6.89
N LYS A 115 5.89 -19.34 5.68
CA LYS A 115 5.03 -18.21 5.34
C LYS A 115 3.96 -18.63 4.35
N LEU A 116 2.79 -18.03 4.51
CA LEU A 116 1.70 -18.05 3.56
C LEU A 116 1.42 -16.63 3.09
N SER A 117 1.28 -16.42 1.78
CA SER A 117 0.97 -15.10 1.23
C SER A 117 -0.25 -15.13 0.32
N VAL A 118 -1.15 -14.17 0.52
CA VAL A 118 -2.14 -13.76 -0.49
C VAL A 118 -1.52 -12.61 -1.29
N ILE A 119 -1.47 -12.76 -2.61
CA ILE A 119 -0.79 -11.85 -3.53
C ILE A 119 -1.79 -11.35 -4.55
N VAL A 120 -1.85 -10.04 -4.71
CA VAL A 120 -2.61 -9.35 -5.75
C VAL A 120 -1.65 -8.70 -6.71
N GLN A 121 -1.64 -9.14 -7.96
CA GLN A 121 -0.85 -8.54 -9.03
C GLN A 121 -1.74 -7.62 -9.87
N ARG A 122 -1.22 -6.46 -10.26
CA ARG A 122 -1.94 -5.40 -10.96
C ARG A 122 -0.99 -4.66 -11.91
N PRO A 123 -1.50 -3.81 -12.82
CA PRO A 123 -0.63 -3.01 -13.69
C PRO A 123 0.33 -2.09 -12.93
N ASP A 124 -0.09 -1.61 -11.75
CA ASP A 124 0.68 -0.69 -10.90
C ASP A 124 1.57 -1.39 -9.85
N GLY A 125 1.80 -2.71 -10.00
CA GLY A 125 2.65 -3.50 -9.11
C GLY A 125 1.92 -4.66 -8.43
N ALA A 126 2.28 -4.94 -7.17
CA ALA A 126 1.69 -6.03 -6.41
C ALA A 126 1.47 -5.67 -4.95
N ILE A 127 0.43 -6.25 -4.35
CA ILE A 127 0.17 -6.16 -2.90
C ILE A 127 0.25 -7.57 -2.34
N CYS A 128 1.03 -7.75 -1.28
CA CYS A 128 1.29 -9.06 -0.70
C CYS A 128 0.98 -9.01 0.81
N LEU A 129 -0.06 -9.75 1.22
CA LEU A 129 -0.40 -10.03 2.62
C LEU A 129 0.30 -11.32 3.03
N SER A 130 1.29 -11.23 3.89
CA SER A 130 2.13 -12.34 4.32
C SER A 130 1.87 -12.69 5.78
N LEU A 131 1.57 -13.96 6.01
CA LEU A 131 1.34 -14.58 7.31
C LEU A 131 2.54 -15.47 7.63
N TYR A 132 3.15 -15.30 8.79
CA TYR A 132 4.28 -16.10 9.22
C TYR A 132 3.91 -16.89 10.47
N ARG A 133 4.49 -18.08 10.61
CA ARG A 133 4.20 -18.98 11.72
C ARG A 133 5.45 -19.34 12.49
N ASP A 134 5.32 -19.41 13.80
CA ASP A 134 6.40 -19.84 14.69
C ASP A 134 6.71 -21.33 14.51
N LYS A 135 7.99 -21.70 14.70
CA LYS A 135 8.45 -23.09 14.67
C LYS A 135 7.72 -24.00 15.64
N GLN A 136 7.23 -23.49 16.76
CA GLN A 136 6.49 -24.27 17.75
C GLN A 136 5.10 -24.74 17.25
N GLU A 137 4.49 -23.99 16.32
CA GLU A 137 3.15 -24.29 15.79
C GLU A 137 3.18 -25.21 14.56
N GLY A 138 4.38 -25.53 14.02
CA GLY A 138 4.55 -26.35 12.83
C GLY A 138 4.06 -25.68 11.54
N ASP A 139 4.03 -26.42 10.44
CA ASP A 139 3.70 -25.87 9.11
C ASP A 139 2.21 -25.53 8.95
N PHE A 140 1.88 -24.68 7.97
CA PHE A 140 0.48 -24.41 7.58
C PHE A 140 -0.18 -25.65 6.95
N CYS A 141 -0.83 -26.49 7.78
CA CYS A 141 -1.51 -27.72 7.33
C CYS A 141 -2.92 -27.49 6.74
N VAL A 142 -3.63 -26.43 7.13
CA VAL A 142 -5.03 -26.17 6.72
C VAL A 142 -5.11 -24.93 5.82
N VAL A 143 -4.72 -25.11 4.55
CA VAL A 143 -4.71 -24.02 3.56
C VAL A 143 -6.03 -23.83 2.80
N ASN A 144 -6.94 -24.80 2.83
CA ASN A 144 -8.24 -24.72 2.15
C ASN A 144 -9.08 -23.51 2.63
N VAL A 145 -8.86 -23.03 3.85
CA VAL A 145 -9.50 -21.82 4.37
C VAL A 145 -9.12 -20.60 3.53
N ILE A 146 -7.85 -20.48 3.11
CA ILE A 146 -7.38 -19.35 2.31
C ILE A 146 -8.04 -19.33 0.93
N ASP A 147 -8.29 -20.48 0.32
CA ASP A 147 -8.98 -20.51 -0.98
C ASP A 147 -10.36 -19.84 -0.92
N ASN A 148 -11.07 -19.98 0.20
CA ASN A 148 -12.38 -19.37 0.42
C ASN A 148 -12.31 -17.87 0.76
N VAL A 149 -11.19 -17.39 1.30
CA VAL A 149 -11.07 -15.99 1.78
C VAL A 149 -10.05 -15.14 1.02
N LYS A 150 -9.28 -15.71 0.08
CA LYS A 150 -8.23 -14.97 -0.66
C LYS A 150 -8.78 -13.77 -1.42
N ALA A 151 -9.96 -13.89 -2.02
CA ALA A 151 -10.58 -12.83 -2.80
C ALA A 151 -11.01 -11.63 -1.93
N PRO A 152 -11.75 -11.80 -0.83
CA PRO A 152 -12.07 -10.67 0.06
C PRO A 152 -10.81 -10.11 0.76
N LEU A 153 -9.84 -10.94 1.14
CA LEU A 153 -8.58 -10.45 1.72
C LEU A 153 -7.76 -9.61 0.74
N ALA A 154 -7.70 -10.04 -0.53
CA ALA A 154 -7.10 -9.29 -1.61
C ALA A 154 -7.79 -7.92 -1.77
N ALA A 155 -9.11 -7.92 -1.87
CA ALA A 155 -9.88 -6.69 -2.04
C ALA A 155 -9.70 -5.73 -0.83
N ALA A 156 -9.73 -6.25 0.39
CA ALA A 156 -9.51 -5.46 1.60
C ALA A 156 -8.09 -4.87 1.65
N SER A 157 -7.09 -5.67 1.30
CA SER A 157 -5.68 -5.25 1.25
C SER A 157 -5.44 -4.17 0.20
N GLU A 158 -6.01 -4.33 -0.99
CA GLU A 158 -5.96 -3.32 -2.06
C GLU A 158 -6.61 -2.02 -1.62
N ARG A 159 -7.84 -2.11 -1.09
CA ARG A 159 -8.59 -0.95 -0.67
C ARG A 159 -7.93 -0.22 0.49
N HIS A 160 -7.33 -0.96 1.43
CA HIS A 160 -6.56 -0.38 2.51
C HIS A 160 -5.35 0.37 1.96
N ALA A 161 -4.61 -0.22 1.02
CA ALA A 161 -3.45 0.42 0.39
C ALA A 161 -3.80 1.78 -0.22
N GLU A 162 -4.92 1.87 -0.94
CA GLU A 162 -5.44 3.11 -1.56
C GLU A 162 -5.89 4.16 -0.53
N LEU A 163 -6.39 3.74 0.62
CA LEU A 163 -6.97 4.63 1.62
C LEU A 163 -5.98 5.08 2.70
N THR A 164 -4.76 4.55 2.70
CA THR A 164 -3.72 4.97 3.64
C THR A 164 -3.36 6.46 3.50
N PRO A 165 -2.96 7.15 4.58
CA PRO A 165 -2.48 8.53 4.50
C PRO A 165 -1.32 8.71 3.52
N ALA A 166 -0.40 7.74 3.46
CA ALA A 166 0.72 7.76 2.53
C ALA A 166 0.25 7.73 1.06
N SER A 167 -0.73 6.89 0.73
CA SER A 167 -1.30 6.84 -0.62
C SER A 167 -2.02 8.14 -0.98
N ARG A 168 -2.77 8.73 -0.05
CA ARG A 168 -3.40 10.04 -0.26
C ARG A 168 -2.37 11.14 -0.53
N ALA A 169 -1.29 11.19 0.25
CA ALA A 169 -0.22 12.16 0.05
C ALA A 169 0.47 11.98 -1.31
N GLN A 170 0.73 10.73 -1.71
CA GLN A 170 1.32 10.42 -3.02
C GLN A 170 0.39 10.81 -4.18
N ASN A 171 -0.92 10.60 -4.04
CA ASN A 171 -1.91 11.03 -5.03
C ASN A 171 -1.94 12.56 -5.15
N LEU A 172 -2.00 13.30 -4.04
CA LEU A 172 -1.93 14.76 -4.04
C LEU A 172 -0.66 15.29 -4.70
N MET A 173 0.48 14.62 -4.46
CA MET A 173 1.75 14.97 -5.10
C MET A 173 1.72 14.70 -6.61
N HIS A 174 1.19 13.56 -7.04
CA HIS A 174 1.03 13.20 -8.44
C HIS A 174 0.15 14.21 -9.19
N ILE A 175 -1.01 14.58 -8.64
CA ILE A 175 -1.90 15.59 -9.23
C ILE A 175 -1.18 16.95 -9.32
N ALA A 176 -0.45 17.35 -8.27
CA ALA A 176 0.28 18.61 -8.27
C ALA A 176 1.37 18.64 -9.37
N LEU A 177 2.08 17.52 -9.56
CA LEU A 177 3.07 17.37 -10.65
C LEU A 177 2.40 17.42 -12.02
N LEU A 178 1.31 16.68 -12.23
CA LEU A 178 0.55 16.71 -13.49
C LEU A 178 0.06 18.10 -13.86
N LEU A 179 -0.33 18.90 -12.86
CA LEU A 179 -0.76 20.27 -13.07
C LEU A 179 0.41 21.18 -13.46
N GLN A 180 1.59 21.01 -12.87
CA GLN A 180 2.81 21.76 -13.23
C GLN A 180 3.37 21.37 -14.60
N SER A 181 3.24 20.11 -15.00
CA SER A 181 3.73 19.62 -16.28
C SER A 181 3.12 20.40 -17.44
N GLY A 182 3.95 21.20 -18.11
CA GLY A 182 3.57 22.01 -19.27
C GLY A 182 2.76 23.27 -18.93
N ARG A 183 2.72 23.72 -17.68
CA ARG A 183 1.97 24.93 -17.26
C ARG A 183 2.79 25.77 -16.29
N ASP A 184 2.61 27.10 -16.34
CA ASP A 184 3.31 28.05 -15.47
C ASP A 184 2.68 28.15 -14.07
N LEU A 185 2.51 27.02 -13.39
CA LEU A 185 2.04 26.97 -12.01
C LEU A 185 3.22 26.88 -11.06
N SER A 186 3.22 27.72 -10.03
CA SER A 186 4.13 27.54 -8.90
C SER A 186 3.79 26.28 -8.09
N GLN A 187 4.76 25.79 -7.32
CA GLN A 187 4.57 24.63 -6.46
C GLN A 187 3.36 24.78 -5.51
N ARG A 188 3.21 25.96 -4.90
CA ARG A 188 2.11 26.23 -3.96
C ARG A 188 0.75 26.31 -4.68
N GLU A 189 0.70 26.90 -5.87
CA GLU A 189 -0.52 26.93 -6.68
C GLU A 189 -0.98 25.51 -7.05
N ALA A 190 -0.06 24.66 -7.52
CA ALA A 190 -0.36 23.28 -7.86
C ALA A 190 -0.77 22.44 -6.64
N GLN A 191 -0.11 22.61 -5.49
CA GLN A 191 -0.46 21.94 -4.23
C GLN A 191 -1.87 22.30 -3.74
N VAL A 192 -2.27 23.57 -3.89
CA VAL A 192 -3.61 24.04 -3.55
C VAL A 192 -4.63 23.43 -4.52
N CYS A 193 -4.37 23.48 -5.83
CA CYS A 193 -5.26 22.89 -6.84
C CYS A 193 -5.44 21.37 -6.66
N ALA A 194 -4.38 20.62 -6.33
CA ALA A 194 -4.45 19.19 -6.07
C ALA A 194 -5.38 18.84 -4.90
N ARG A 195 -5.45 19.69 -3.87
CA ARG A 195 -6.35 19.50 -2.73
C ARG A 195 -7.78 19.94 -3.04
N ILE A 196 -7.95 21.02 -3.81
CA ILE A 196 -9.27 21.47 -4.27
C ILE A 196 -9.94 20.35 -5.06
N VAL A 197 -9.24 19.77 -6.04
CA VAL A 197 -9.82 18.69 -6.84
C VAL A 197 -10.11 17.43 -6.01
N SER A 198 -9.34 17.22 -4.94
CA SER A 198 -9.54 16.14 -3.97
C SER A 198 -10.64 16.44 -2.94
N GLY A 199 -11.38 17.55 -3.08
CA GLY A 199 -12.54 17.88 -2.25
C GLY A 199 -12.23 18.56 -0.92
N TYR A 200 -11.01 19.06 -0.71
CA TYR A 200 -10.67 19.76 0.53
C TYR A 200 -11.31 21.15 0.56
N SER A 201 -11.82 21.56 1.72
CA SER A 201 -12.23 22.95 1.95
C SER A 201 -11.01 23.88 2.03
N ASN A 202 -11.22 25.20 1.92
CA ASN A 202 -10.11 26.15 2.06
C ASN A 202 -9.43 26.06 3.44
N GLU A 203 -10.21 25.77 4.49
CA GLU A 203 -9.75 25.57 5.85
C GLU A 203 -8.92 24.30 5.97
N ALA A 204 -9.37 23.18 5.38
CA ALA A 204 -8.62 21.94 5.36
C ALA A 204 -7.30 22.09 4.58
N ILE A 205 -7.30 22.82 3.46
CA ILE A 205 -6.08 23.14 2.69
C ILE A 205 -5.12 23.99 3.53
N ALA A 206 -5.64 25.00 4.24
CA ALA A 206 -4.84 25.87 5.09
C ALA A 206 -4.14 25.07 6.19
N LEU A 207 -4.86 24.17 6.85
CA LEU A 207 -4.29 23.27 7.87
C LEU A 207 -3.25 22.32 7.27
N ASP A 208 -3.58 21.64 6.17
CA ASP A 208 -2.73 20.61 5.57
C ASP A 208 -1.44 21.18 4.95
N LEU A 209 -1.47 22.40 4.42
CA LEU A 209 -0.30 23.07 3.83
C LEU A 209 0.44 24.02 4.78
N VAL A 210 -0.04 24.18 6.01
CA VAL A 210 0.46 25.15 6.99
C VAL A 210 0.45 26.57 6.39
N LEU A 211 -0.72 27.00 5.93
CA LEU A 211 -0.99 28.31 5.31
C LEU A 211 -2.14 29.03 6.01
N SER A 212 -2.30 30.33 5.76
CA SER A 212 -3.55 31.02 6.09
C SER A 212 -4.64 30.72 5.05
N VAL A 213 -5.91 30.74 5.45
CA VAL A 213 -7.05 30.65 4.52
C VAL A 213 -7.00 31.74 3.45
N HIS A 214 -6.48 32.94 3.79
CA HIS A 214 -6.28 34.03 2.83
C HIS A 214 -5.22 33.67 1.77
N SER A 215 -4.12 33.05 2.18
CA SER A 215 -3.08 32.54 1.26
C SER A 215 -3.66 31.47 0.32
N VAL A 216 -4.47 30.54 0.84
CA VAL A 216 -5.15 29.53 0.02
C VAL A 216 -6.02 30.17 -1.06
N ARG A 217 -6.85 31.15 -0.69
CA ARG A 217 -7.69 31.90 -1.65
C ARG A 217 -6.85 32.62 -2.71
N THR A 218 -5.72 33.19 -2.31
CA THR A 218 -4.79 33.86 -3.23
C THR A 218 -4.18 32.89 -4.22
N TYR A 219 -3.65 31.76 -3.75
CA TYR A 219 -3.09 30.72 -4.63
C TYR A 219 -4.15 30.14 -5.56
N ARG A 220 -5.36 29.84 -5.06
CA ARG A 220 -6.48 29.39 -5.88
C ARG A 220 -6.78 30.39 -7.00
N LYS A 221 -6.94 31.68 -6.67
CA LYS A 221 -7.25 32.73 -7.66
C LYS A 221 -6.20 32.82 -8.75
N ARG A 222 -4.92 32.82 -8.38
CA ARG A 222 -3.80 32.87 -9.34
C ARG A 222 -3.74 31.63 -10.21
N ALA A 223 -3.86 30.45 -9.60
CA ALA A 223 -3.85 29.18 -10.33
C ALA A 223 -5.01 29.10 -11.33
N TYR A 224 -6.22 29.50 -10.92
CA TYR A 224 -7.41 29.47 -11.77
C TYR A 224 -7.25 30.40 -12.97
N TRP A 225 -6.72 31.61 -12.74
CA TRP A 225 -6.40 32.55 -13.81
C TRP A 225 -5.38 31.98 -14.80
N LYS A 226 -4.26 31.41 -14.30
CA LYS A 226 -3.22 30.79 -15.13
C LYS A 226 -3.71 29.58 -15.93
N LEU A 227 -4.63 28.81 -15.35
CA LEU A 227 -5.22 27.63 -15.98
C LEU A 227 -6.40 27.95 -16.90
N GLY A 228 -6.90 29.19 -16.89
CA GLY A 228 -8.10 29.58 -17.63
C GLY A 228 -9.37 28.88 -17.15
N VAL A 229 -9.47 28.57 -15.85
CA VAL A 229 -10.63 27.89 -15.26
C VAL A 229 -11.35 28.77 -14.26
N THR A 230 -12.66 28.57 -14.14
CA THR A 230 -13.54 29.30 -13.21
C THR A 230 -14.15 28.40 -12.15
N SER A 231 -14.10 27.07 -12.34
CA SER A 231 -14.72 26.09 -11.46
C SER A 231 -13.81 24.91 -11.12
N GLN A 232 -14.11 24.24 -10.01
CA GLN A 232 -13.47 22.98 -9.64
C GLN A 232 -13.67 21.90 -10.71
N ASN A 233 -14.82 21.88 -11.38
CA ASN A 233 -15.14 20.90 -12.43
C ASN A 233 -14.25 21.08 -13.67
N GLU A 234 -13.97 22.33 -14.06
CA GLU A 234 -13.02 22.63 -15.13
C GLU A 234 -11.59 22.24 -14.75
N LEU A 235 -11.17 22.53 -13.51
CA LEU A 235 -9.88 22.06 -12.99
C LEU A 235 -9.76 20.52 -13.04
N PHE A 236 -10.83 19.80 -12.67
CA PHE A 236 -10.87 18.34 -12.75
C PHE A 236 -10.74 17.84 -14.19
N SER A 237 -11.35 18.52 -15.15
CA SER A 237 -11.26 18.19 -16.58
C SER A 237 -9.84 18.34 -17.13
N ILE A 238 -9.08 19.35 -16.67
CA ILE A 238 -7.66 19.50 -17.01
C ILE A 238 -6.85 18.28 -16.55
N ILE A 239 -7.10 17.77 -15.35
CA ILE A 239 -6.37 16.63 -14.78
C ILE A 239 -6.72 15.35 -15.54
N LEU A 240 -8.01 15.07 -15.79
CA LEU A 240 -8.43 13.90 -16.56
C LEU A 240 -7.80 13.85 -17.96
N ASN A 241 -7.70 15.01 -18.62
CA ASN A 241 -7.06 15.10 -19.93
C ASN A 241 -5.55 14.89 -19.85
N ALA A 242 -4.89 15.40 -18.80
CA ALA A 242 -3.47 15.17 -18.56
C ALA A 242 -3.16 13.68 -18.32
N GLU A 243 -3.98 12.98 -17.52
CA GLU A 243 -3.83 11.54 -17.27
C GLU A 243 -3.99 10.71 -18.56
N ARG A 244 -5.00 11.03 -19.38
CA ARG A 244 -5.20 10.38 -20.69
C ARG A 244 -4.06 10.62 -21.67
N GLY A 245 -3.38 11.77 -21.57
CA GLY A 245 -2.20 12.08 -22.38
C GLY A 245 -0.97 11.29 -21.91
N ALA A 246 -0.76 11.20 -20.59
CA ALA A 246 0.33 10.43 -20.00
C ALA A 246 0.25 8.94 -20.33
N SER A 247 -0.95 8.34 -20.29
CA SER A 247 -1.14 6.92 -20.61
C SER A 247 -0.85 6.56 -22.08
N ARG A 248 -0.90 7.51 -23.02
CA ARG A 248 -0.59 7.29 -24.44
C ARG A 248 0.90 7.37 -24.77
N LEU A 249 1.72 7.98 -23.90
CA LEU A 249 3.17 8.09 -24.09
C LEU A 249 3.94 6.88 -23.53
N THR A 250 3.25 6.03 -22.76
CA THR A 250 3.76 4.79 -22.17
C THR A 250 3.32 3.51 -22.89
N GLN A 251 2.61 3.64 -24.02
CA GLN A 251 2.34 2.55 -24.98
C GLN A 251 3.27 2.70 -26.18
#